data_AF-A0A9D4BZT4-F1
#
_entry.id   AF-A0A9D4BZT4-F1
#
_cell.length_a   1.000
_cell.length_b   1.000
_cell.length_c   1.000
_cell.angle_alpha   90.00
_cell.angle_beta   90.00
_cell.angle_gamma   90.00
#
_symmetry.space_group_name_H-M   'P 1'
#
loop_
_entity.id
_entity.type
_entity.pdbx_description
1 polymer ?
#
loop_
_entity_poly.entity_id
_entity_poly.type
_entity_poly.pdbx_seq_one_letter_code
_entity_poly.pdbx_strand_id
1 'polypeptide(L)'
;MRAYGKCGEGITCIWVIRVRESRSYGKHGYMRNTGVLEPLAYWKHWRMGNTGVWETQAYGIHWRMGNTGVWATLAYLKHGCMENTGVLETLAYLKHWRIGNTGVWETWVYGKHWCMGNTGVLGPLAYCNHWRIENTGVFETRVYGKHWRIGTTGVLEPLAYWNHWRIGNTGVFETWLYGKLLRMGNTGVWEPLAYFNHWRVRNTVVLETLAYGKHWRIGNIGEWKTRAYGFCRKSLM
;
A
#
# COMPACT_ATOMS: atom_id res chain seq x y z
N MET A 1 -12.00 22.76 26.58
CA MET A 1 -11.85 22.01 27.85
C MET A 1 -10.99 20.79 27.60
N ARG A 2 -9.98 20.55 28.45
CA ARG A 2 -9.16 19.32 28.43
C ARG A 2 -9.64 18.41 29.56
N ALA A 3 -10.06 17.19 29.26
CA ALA A 3 -10.35 16.17 30.27
C ALA A 3 -9.25 15.10 30.19
N TYR A 4 -8.40 15.04 31.22
CA TYR A 4 -7.43 13.97 31.39
C TYR A 4 -7.99 12.96 32.39
N GLY A 5 -8.16 11.71 31.96
CA GLY A 5 -8.59 10.61 32.81
C GLY A 5 -7.48 9.56 32.93
N LYS A 6 -7.15 9.12 34.15
CA LYS A 6 -6.35 7.90 34.34
C LYS A 6 -7.28 6.70 34.25
N CYS A 7 -6.99 5.77 33.34
CA CYS A 7 -7.70 4.51 33.23
C CYS A 7 -6.79 3.37 33.73
N GLY A 8 -6.52 3.30 35.04
CA GLY A 8 -5.63 2.28 35.62
C GLY A 8 -4.13 2.57 35.46
N GLU A 9 -3.30 1.76 36.11
CA GLU A 9 -1.85 1.97 36.19
C GLU A 9 -1.16 1.91 34.82
N GLY A 10 -0.51 3.00 34.42
CA GLY A 10 0.28 3.07 33.19
C GLY A 10 -0.50 3.27 31.89
N ILE A 11 -1.82 3.53 31.97
CA ILE A 11 -2.67 3.89 30.84
C ILE A 11 -3.15 5.34 30.99
N THR A 12 -2.85 6.18 30.00
CA THR A 12 -3.46 7.51 29.91
C THR A 12 -4.59 7.51 28.89
N CYS A 13 -5.79 7.86 29.35
CA CYS A 13 -6.93 8.14 28.50
C CYS A 13 -7.01 9.66 28.27
N ILE A 14 -6.92 10.07 27.01
CA ILE A 14 -7.04 11.47 26.61
C ILE A 14 -8.39 11.63 25.91
N TRP A 15 -9.33 12.36 26.54
CA TRP A 15 -10.63 12.71 25.97
C TRP A 15 -10.59 14.17 25.58
N VAL A 16 -10.38 14.43 24.29
CA VAL A 16 -10.09 15.78 23.79
C VAL A 16 -10.97 16.09 22.60
N ILE A 17 -11.83 17.11 22.76
CA ILE A 17 -12.65 17.66 21.68
C ILE A 17 -11.82 18.65 20.82
N ARG A 18 -10.79 19.28 21.42
CA ARG A 18 -9.85 20.18 20.72
C ARG A 18 -8.57 20.34 21.55
N VAL A 19 -7.42 19.87 21.04
CA VAL A 19 -6.09 20.22 21.58
C VAL A 19 -5.26 20.69 20.40
N ARG A 20 -4.76 21.92 20.50
CA ARG A 20 -3.85 22.45 19.48
C ARG A 20 -2.45 21.89 19.64
N GLU A 21 -1.92 21.74 20.85
CA GLU A 21 -0.59 21.14 21.03
C GLU A 21 -0.49 20.41 22.38
N SER A 22 -0.03 19.16 22.34
CA SER A 22 0.31 18.40 23.56
C SER A 22 1.42 17.39 23.31
N ARG A 23 2.45 17.40 24.15
CA ARG A 23 3.44 16.33 24.23
C ARG A 23 2.94 15.27 25.20
N SER A 24 2.95 14.01 24.80
CA SER A 24 2.47 12.91 25.64
C SER A 24 3.40 11.70 25.56
N TYR A 25 3.72 11.15 26.73
CA TYR A 25 4.63 10.02 26.90
C TYR A 25 3.98 8.96 27.77
N GLY A 26 4.10 7.68 27.38
CA GLY A 26 3.81 6.58 28.29
C GLY A 26 3.80 5.20 27.63
N LYS A 27 3.32 4.20 28.39
CA LYS A 27 3.32 2.80 27.93
C LYS A 27 2.11 2.49 27.03
N HIS A 28 0.91 2.90 27.46
CA HIS A 28 -0.35 2.66 26.74
C HIS A 28 -1.17 3.95 26.60
N GLY A 29 -1.46 4.35 25.36
CA GLY A 29 -2.27 5.52 25.05
C GLY A 29 -3.59 5.12 24.38
N TYR A 30 -4.71 5.71 24.84
CA TYR A 30 -6.00 5.57 24.19
C TYR A 30 -6.64 6.94 23.95
N MET A 31 -7.15 7.15 22.73
CA MET A 31 -7.93 8.33 22.34
C MET A 31 -9.14 7.93 21.51
N ARG A 32 -10.25 8.65 21.69
CA ARG A 32 -11.47 8.47 20.90
C ARG A 32 -12.17 9.80 20.66
N ASN A 33 -12.74 9.98 19.47
CA ASN A 33 -13.58 11.12 19.07
C ASN A 33 -12.89 12.48 19.25
N THR A 34 -11.97 12.80 18.33
CA THR A 34 -11.21 14.06 18.35
C THR A 34 -11.36 14.82 17.04
N GLY A 35 -11.57 16.13 17.11
CA GLY A 35 -11.71 16.97 15.90
C GLY A 35 -10.40 17.14 15.14
N VAL A 36 -9.52 18.00 15.67
CA VAL A 36 -8.17 18.25 15.13
C VAL A 36 -7.15 18.04 16.24
N LEU A 37 -6.04 17.39 15.91
CA LEU A 37 -4.97 17.04 16.85
C LEU A 37 -3.59 17.21 16.20
N GLU A 38 -2.72 17.94 16.89
CA GLU A 38 -1.29 18.04 16.56
C GLU A 38 -0.35 17.60 17.72
N PRO A 39 -0.44 16.36 18.23
CA PRO A 39 0.46 15.91 19.29
C PRO A 39 1.84 15.45 18.81
N LEU A 40 2.81 15.60 19.71
CA LEU A 40 4.07 14.84 19.70
C LEU A 40 3.92 13.65 20.65
N ALA A 41 4.01 12.45 20.10
CA ALA A 41 3.49 11.23 20.70
C ALA A 41 4.58 10.15 20.82
N TYR A 42 4.93 9.75 22.05
CA TYR A 42 5.83 8.62 22.29
C TYR A 42 5.16 7.55 23.15
N TRP A 43 4.74 6.45 22.51
CA TRP A 43 4.01 5.37 23.18
C TRP A 43 4.43 3.99 22.70
N LYS A 44 4.63 3.05 23.63
CA LYS A 44 4.89 1.66 23.23
C LYS A 44 3.69 1.06 22.50
N HIS A 45 2.50 1.25 23.04
CA HIS A 45 1.25 0.82 22.45
C HIS A 45 0.25 1.99 22.38
N TRP A 46 -0.27 2.27 21.19
CA TRP A 46 -1.25 3.33 20.98
C TRP A 46 -2.49 2.80 20.26
N ARG A 47 -3.68 3.19 20.73
CA ARG A 47 -4.95 3.00 20.02
C ARG A 47 -5.72 4.32 19.89
N MET A 48 -6.18 4.63 18.68
CA MET A 48 -7.00 5.80 18.38
C MET A 48 -8.24 5.41 17.58
N GLY A 49 -9.37 6.05 17.85
CA GLY A 49 -10.59 5.88 17.05
C GLY A 49 -11.31 7.20 16.76
N ASN A 50 -11.83 7.34 15.55
CA ASN A 50 -12.61 8.48 15.05
C ASN A 50 -11.89 9.83 15.20
N THR A 51 -11.18 10.23 14.17
CA THR A 51 -10.50 11.53 14.08
C THR A 51 -10.92 12.28 12.82
N GLY A 52 -11.16 13.59 12.94
CA GLY A 52 -11.40 14.45 11.79
C GLY A 52 -10.10 14.67 11.01
N VAL A 53 -9.18 15.43 11.60
CA VAL A 53 -7.84 15.71 11.06
C VAL A 53 -6.79 15.40 12.12
N TRP A 54 -5.70 14.74 11.70
CA TRP A 54 -4.61 14.37 12.60
C TRP A 54 -3.26 14.64 11.94
N GLU A 55 -2.48 15.55 12.53
CA GLU A 55 -1.20 16.04 12.00
C GLU A 55 -0.09 15.84 13.03
N THR A 56 0.77 14.81 12.91
CA THR A 56 1.66 14.48 14.05
C THR A 56 3.04 13.91 13.72
N GLN A 57 3.86 13.86 14.77
CA GLN A 57 5.02 13.00 14.85
C GLN A 57 4.80 11.90 15.89
N ALA A 58 4.89 10.65 15.43
CA ALA A 58 4.54 9.47 16.19
C ALA A 58 5.69 8.47 16.27
N TYR A 59 6.05 8.10 17.50
CA TYR A 59 7.06 7.09 17.79
C TYR A 59 6.47 6.00 18.68
N GLY A 60 6.72 4.74 18.32
CA GLY A 60 6.16 3.63 19.07
C GLY A 60 6.47 2.24 18.54
N ILE A 61 5.93 1.23 19.23
CA ILE A 61 6.11 -0.17 18.82
C ILE A 61 4.87 -0.65 18.07
N HIS A 62 3.69 -0.52 18.67
CA HIS A 62 2.43 -0.98 18.12
C HIS A 62 1.39 0.13 18.08
N TRP A 63 0.86 0.38 16.90
CA TRP A 63 -0.13 1.42 16.67
C TRP A 63 -1.36 0.86 15.96
N ARG A 64 -2.54 1.28 16.43
CA ARG A 64 -3.82 1.03 15.76
C ARG A 64 -4.63 2.32 15.68
N MET A 65 -5.04 2.69 14.48
CA MET A 65 -5.95 3.80 14.21
C MET A 65 -7.19 3.26 13.51
N GLY A 66 -8.36 3.81 13.82
CA GLY A 66 -9.60 3.53 13.11
C GLY A 66 -10.36 4.82 12.80
N ASN A 67 -10.97 4.89 11.62
CA ASN A 67 -11.81 5.98 11.12
C ASN A 67 -11.11 7.34 11.23
N THR A 68 -10.41 7.73 10.17
CA THR A 68 -9.76 9.03 10.09
C THR A 68 -10.20 9.77 8.83
N GLY A 69 -10.61 11.03 8.96
CA GLY A 69 -10.89 11.86 7.79
C GLY A 69 -9.61 12.16 7.01
N VAL A 70 -8.70 12.89 7.65
CA VAL A 70 -7.37 13.25 7.11
C VAL A 70 -6.28 12.88 8.12
N TRP A 71 -5.27 12.17 7.66
CA TRP A 71 -4.12 11.77 8.48
C TRP A 71 -2.82 12.20 7.80
N ALA A 72 -2.12 13.15 8.40
CA ALA A 72 -0.83 13.65 7.96
C ALA A 72 0.22 13.33 9.05
N THR A 73 1.22 12.48 8.78
CA THR A 73 2.09 12.01 9.88
C THR A 73 3.51 11.62 9.46
N LEU A 74 4.46 11.92 10.36
CA LEU A 74 5.77 11.27 10.41
C LEU A 74 5.76 10.13 11.44
N ALA A 75 5.86 8.88 10.97
CA ALA A 75 5.71 7.70 11.83
C ALA A 75 6.95 6.80 11.83
N TYR A 76 7.49 6.50 13.02
CA TYR A 76 8.53 5.49 13.22
C TYR A 76 8.02 4.38 14.13
N LEU A 77 7.66 3.25 13.52
CA LEU A 77 6.93 2.18 14.21
C LEU A 77 7.48 0.80 13.87
N LYS A 78 7.34 -0.18 14.77
CA LYS A 78 7.56 -1.58 14.39
C LYS A 78 6.34 -2.14 13.65
N HIS A 79 5.14 -1.89 14.19
CA HIS A 79 3.88 -2.41 13.68
C HIS A 79 2.80 -1.33 13.68
N GLY A 80 2.21 -1.09 12.50
CA GLY A 80 1.08 -0.17 12.31
C GLY A 80 -0.13 -0.90 11.73
N CYS A 81 -1.31 -0.52 12.19
CA CYS A 81 -2.59 -0.91 11.60
C CYS A 81 -3.48 0.32 11.47
N MET A 82 -4.09 0.53 10.31
CA MET A 82 -5.08 1.58 10.10
C MET A 82 -6.29 1.03 9.36
N GLU A 83 -7.46 1.50 9.74
CA GLU A 83 -8.73 1.09 9.14
C GLU A 83 -9.57 2.34 8.84
N ASN A 84 -10.17 2.39 7.66
CA ASN A 84 -11.06 3.45 7.19
C ASN A 84 -10.42 4.84 7.28
N THR A 85 -9.62 5.18 6.28
CA THR A 85 -9.03 6.51 6.15
C THR A 85 -9.55 7.20 4.89
N GLY A 86 -10.01 8.44 5.01
CA GLY A 86 -10.38 9.25 3.85
C GLY A 86 -9.14 9.60 3.02
N VAL A 87 -8.30 10.48 3.57
CA VAL A 87 -7.05 10.94 2.97
C VAL A 87 -5.89 10.64 3.91
N LEU A 88 -4.83 10.07 3.35
CA LEU A 88 -3.67 9.59 4.09
C LEU A 88 -2.36 10.08 3.45
N GLU A 89 -1.66 10.96 4.16
CA GLU A 89 -0.39 11.57 3.77
C GLU A 89 0.69 11.32 4.81
N THR A 90 1.76 10.61 4.45
CA THR A 90 2.62 9.99 5.48
C THR A 90 4.04 9.83 5.00
N LEU A 91 4.99 10.18 5.87
CA LEU A 91 6.36 9.68 5.78
C LEU A 91 6.56 8.66 6.89
N ALA A 92 6.91 7.43 6.52
CA ALA A 92 6.82 6.36 7.49
C ALA A 92 7.83 5.24 7.33
N TYR A 93 8.41 4.88 8.47
CA TYR A 93 9.42 3.84 8.62
C TYR A 93 8.85 2.70 9.48
N LEU A 94 8.45 1.60 8.83
CA LEU A 94 7.79 0.49 9.51
C LEU A 94 8.32 -0.88 9.13
N LYS A 95 8.43 -1.79 10.11
CA LYS A 95 8.68 -3.20 9.78
C LYS A 95 7.43 -3.84 9.15
N HIS A 96 6.26 -3.63 9.75
CA HIS A 96 5.00 -4.16 9.26
C HIS A 96 3.90 -3.12 9.30
N TRP A 97 3.16 -2.98 8.20
CA TRP A 97 1.95 -2.18 8.16
C TRP A 97 0.79 -2.93 7.51
N ARG A 98 -0.39 -2.82 8.11
CA ARG A 98 -1.67 -3.15 7.50
C ARG A 98 -2.58 -1.94 7.40
N ILE A 99 -3.11 -1.66 6.22
CA ILE A 99 -4.10 -0.60 6.01
C ILE A 99 -5.31 -1.24 5.34
N GLY A 100 -6.51 -0.91 5.82
CA GLY A 100 -7.77 -1.33 5.23
C GLY A 100 -8.66 -0.14 4.95
N ASN A 101 -9.31 -0.15 3.78
CA ASN A 101 -10.22 0.90 3.29
C ASN A 101 -9.59 2.30 3.35
N THR A 102 -8.96 2.70 2.24
CA THR A 102 -8.44 4.05 2.08
C THR A 102 -9.13 4.71 0.90
N GLY A 103 -9.51 5.99 1.02
CA GLY A 103 -9.95 6.77 -0.13
C GLY A 103 -8.76 7.10 -1.03
N VAL A 104 -7.90 7.98 -0.52
CA VAL A 104 -6.70 8.48 -1.20
C VAL A 104 -5.47 8.27 -0.31
N TRP A 105 -4.39 7.78 -0.90
CA TRP A 105 -3.13 7.53 -0.21
C TRP A 105 -1.93 8.04 -0.99
N GLU A 106 -1.22 9.02 -0.44
CA GLU A 106 -0.02 9.60 -1.06
C GLU A 106 1.11 9.63 -0.04
N THR A 107 2.08 8.72 -0.17
CA THR A 107 3.04 8.50 0.93
C THR A 107 4.43 8.05 0.51
N TRP A 108 5.35 8.30 1.41
CA TRP A 108 6.72 7.83 1.35
C TRP A 108 6.94 6.76 2.41
N VAL A 109 7.35 5.58 1.95
CA VAL A 109 7.26 4.38 2.76
C VAL A 109 8.53 3.56 2.69
N TYR A 110 9.07 3.25 3.87
CA TYR A 110 10.19 2.33 4.02
C TYR A 110 9.81 1.20 4.96
N GLY A 111 9.95 -0.05 4.49
CA GLY A 111 9.61 -1.18 5.36
C GLY A 111 9.92 -2.58 4.87
N LYS A 112 9.50 -3.57 5.67
CA LYS A 112 9.67 -4.98 5.29
C LYS A 112 8.41 -5.58 4.69
N HIS A 113 7.26 -5.37 5.32
CA HIS A 113 6.01 -5.99 4.92
C HIS A 113 4.85 -5.01 4.97
N TRP A 114 4.11 -4.96 3.88
CA TRP A 114 2.95 -4.09 3.73
C TRP A 114 1.79 -4.86 3.15
N CYS A 115 0.63 -4.67 3.77
CA CYS A 115 -0.64 -5.18 3.28
C CYS A 115 -1.65 -4.03 3.21
N MET A 116 -2.27 -3.87 2.06
CA MET A 116 -3.33 -2.89 1.81
C MET A 116 -4.57 -3.63 1.31
N GLY A 117 -5.73 -3.32 1.90
CA GLY A 117 -7.03 -3.79 1.44
C GLY A 117 -7.91 -2.61 1.04
N ASN A 118 -8.65 -2.75 -0.07
CA ASN A 118 -9.58 -1.77 -0.65
C ASN A 118 -9.06 -0.32 -0.63
N THR A 119 -8.58 0.15 -1.77
CA THR A 119 -8.22 1.56 -1.91
C THR A 119 -8.82 2.17 -3.16
N GLY A 120 -9.27 3.42 -3.07
CA GLY A 120 -9.66 4.20 -4.23
C GLY A 120 -8.43 4.51 -5.09
N VAL A 121 -7.57 5.41 -4.58
CA VAL A 121 -6.37 5.90 -5.27
C VAL A 121 -5.13 5.68 -4.39
N LEU A 122 -4.11 5.02 -4.94
CA LEU A 122 -2.81 4.76 -4.31
C LEU A 122 -1.69 5.41 -5.13
N GLY A 123 -1.01 6.41 -4.54
CA GLY A 123 0.16 7.12 -5.07
C GLY A 123 1.49 7.01 -4.28
N PRO A 124 1.90 5.85 -3.72
CA PRO A 124 3.10 5.75 -2.88
C PRO A 124 4.44 5.73 -3.63
N LEU A 125 5.45 6.31 -2.98
CA LEU A 125 6.87 6.07 -3.21
C LEU A 125 7.39 5.11 -2.14
N ALA A 126 7.62 3.84 -2.50
CA ALA A 126 7.90 2.81 -1.50
C ALA A 126 9.14 1.94 -1.76
N TYR A 127 9.85 1.64 -0.67
CA TYR A 127 10.94 0.67 -0.62
C TYR A 127 10.58 -0.44 0.36
N CYS A 128 10.14 -1.59 -0.17
CA CYS A 128 9.61 -2.66 0.65
C CYS A 128 9.95 -4.05 0.13
N ASN A 129 10.32 -4.95 1.04
CA ASN A 129 10.61 -6.33 0.63
C ASN A 129 9.36 -7.07 0.13
N HIS A 130 8.24 -6.92 0.85
CA HIS A 130 6.99 -7.62 0.54
C HIS A 130 5.81 -6.65 0.54
N TRP A 131 5.05 -6.67 -0.55
CA TRP A 131 3.80 -5.93 -0.70
C TRP A 131 2.67 -6.83 -1.12
N ARG A 132 1.52 -6.60 -0.50
CA ARG A 132 0.25 -7.20 -0.86
C ARG A 132 -0.81 -6.12 -0.95
N ILE A 133 -1.47 -6.02 -2.10
CA ILE A 133 -2.65 -5.19 -2.29
C ILE A 133 -3.79 -6.09 -2.76
N GLU A 134 -4.95 -5.98 -2.13
CA GLU A 134 -6.09 -6.85 -2.46
C GLU A 134 -6.99 -6.23 -3.53
N ASN A 135 -7.48 -5.01 -3.31
CA ASN A 135 -8.32 -4.31 -4.27
C ASN A 135 -7.90 -2.85 -4.35
N THR A 136 -7.76 -2.35 -5.57
CA THR A 136 -7.48 -0.93 -5.83
C THR A 136 -8.30 -0.44 -7.01
N GLY A 137 -8.79 0.80 -6.95
CA GLY A 137 -9.28 1.50 -8.14
C GLY A 137 -8.11 1.86 -9.06
N VAL A 138 -7.31 2.82 -8.63
CA VAL A 138 -6.16 3.37 -9.37
C VAL A 138 -4.88 3.20 -8.55
N PHE A 139 -3.82 2.71 -9.20
CA PHE A 139 -2.52 2.50 -8.59
C PHE A 139 -1.41 3.09 -9.46
N GLU A 140 -0.89 4.26 -9.08
CA GLU A 140 0.14 5.00 -9.81
C GLU A 140 1.36 5.20 -8.91
N THR A 141 2.42 4.43 -9.11
CA THR A 141 3.46 4.36 -8.06
C THR A 141 4.85 4.12 -8.59
N ARG A 142 5.85 4.53 -7.80
CA ARG A 142 7.24 4.19 -8.05
C ARG A 142 7.80 3.41 -6.88
N VAL A 143 8.22 2.17 -7.16
CA VAL A 143 8.36 1.22 -6.07
C VAL A 143 9.48 0.22 -6.29
N TYR A 144 10.13 -0.20 -5.19
CA TYR A 144 11.28 -1.10 -5.20
C TYR A 144 11.16 -2.19 -4.13
N GLY A 145 11.51 -3.44 -4.49
CA GLY A 145 11.24 -4.57 -3.60
C GLY A 145 11.51 -5.95 -4.15
N LYS A 146 11.18 -6.97 -3.35
CA LYS A 146 11.44 -8.37 -3.70
C LYS A 146 10.20 -9.10 -4.17
N HIS A 147 9.10 -9.01 -3.42
CA HIS A 147 7.90 -9.80 -3.66
C HIS A 147 6.64 -8.95 -3.63
N TRP A 148 5.90 -9.02 -4.73
CA TRP A 148 4.68 -8.25 -4.91
C TRP A 148 3.51 -9.14 -5.26
N ARG A 149 2.36 -8.85 -4.63
CA ARG A 149 1.08 -9.51 -4.90
C ARG A 149 -0.01 -8.46 -5.00
N ILE A 150 -0.67 -8.41 -6.15
CA ILE A 150 -1.82 -7.55 -6.39
C ILE A 150 -3.01 -8.45 -6.73
N GLY A 151 -4.14 -8.25 -6.07
CA GLY A 151 -5.37 -9.01 -6.28
C GLY A 151 -6.13 -8.48 -7.49
N THR A 152 -7.06 -7.56 -7.24
CA THR A 152 -7.87 -6.87 -8.24
C THR A 152 -7.45 -5.42 -8.36
N THR A 153 -7.30 -4.91 -9.58
CA THR A 153 -7.04 -3.49 -9.80
C THR A 153 -7.78 -2.98 -11.03
N GLY A 154 -8.36 -1.78 -10.96
CA GLY A 154 -8.93 -1.13 -12.12
C GLY A 154 -7.83 -0.71 -13.09
N VAL A 155 -7.01 0.25 -12.68
CA VAL A 155 -5.88 0.81 -13.43
C VAL A 155 -4.59 0.63 -12.63
N LEU A 156 -3.57 0.06 -13.26
CA LEU A 156 -2.30 -0.26 -12.62
C LEU A 156 -1.10 0.27 -13.42
N GLU A 157 -0.44 1.29 -12.88
CA GLU A 157 0.67 2.02 -13.50
C GLU A 157 1.92 2.13 -12.59
N PRO A 158 2.58 1.01 -12.22
CA PRO A 158 3.86 1.06 -11.50
C PRO A 158 5.08 1.29 -12.39
N LEU A 159 6.03 2.07 -11.86
CA LEU A 159 7.41 2.23 -12.33
C LEU A 159 8.37 1.53 -11.36
N ALA A 160 8.95 0.38 -11.75
CA ALA A 160 9.59 -0.43 -10.71
C ALA A 160 10.57 -1.54 -11.12
N TYR A 161 11.35 -1.97 -10.11
CA TYR A 161 12.31 -3.09 -10.15
C TYR A 161 11.97 -4.15 -9.10
N TRP A 162 11.89 -5.42 -9.52
CA TRP A 162 11.43 -6.53 -8.67
C TRP A 162 12.14 -7.87 -8.87
N ASN A 163 12.03 -8.77 -7.90
CA ASN A 163 12.36 -10.19 -8.12
C ASN A 163 11.13 -11.01 -8.55
N HIS A 164 10.02 -10.93 -7.80
CA HIS A 164 8.84 -11.73 -8.06
C HIS A 164 7.58 -10.88 -7.98
N TRP A 165 6.75 -11.00 -9.01
CA TRP A 165 5.48 -10.30 -9.07
C TRP A 165 4.34 -11.22 -9.47
N ARG A 166 3.23 -11.10 -8.74
CA ARG A 166 1.97 -11.78 -9.04
C ARG A 166 0.85 -10.77 -9.08
N ILE A 167 0.07 -10.80 -10.15
CA ILE A 167 -1.10 -9.97 -10.32
C ILE A 167 -2.27 -10.89 -10.69
N GLY A 168 -3.40 -10.69 -10.03
CA GLY A 168 -4.64 -11.43 -10.26
C GLY A 168 -5.38 -10.86 -11.46
N ASN A 169 -6.37 -10.02 -11.18
CA ASN A 169 -7.27 -9.42 -12.15
C ASN A 169 -6.92 -7.93 -12.32
N THR A 170 -6.71 -7.49 -13.56
CA THR A 170 -6.54 -6.06 -13.86
C THR A 170 -7.41 -5.63 -15.02
N GLY A 171 -8.04 -4.47 -14.92
CA GLY A 171 -8.71 -3.84 -16.05
C GLY A 171 -7.68 -3.40 -17.07
N VAL A 172 -6.88 -2.40 -16.69
CA VAL A 172 -5.83 -1.78 -17.52
C VAL A 172 -4.49 -1.88 -16.80
N PHE A 173 -3.44 -2.17 -17.55
CA PHE A 173 -2.07 -2.27 -17.06
C PHE A 173 -1.09 -1.63 -18.05
N GLU A 174 -0.55 -0.48 -17.70
CA GLU A 174 0.33 0.33 -18.56
C GLU A 174 1.61 0.68 -17.79
N THR A 175 2.77 0.14 -18.19
CA THR A 175 3.95 0.20 -17.28
C THR A 175 5.33 0.04 -17.92
N TRP A 176 6.35 0.48 -17.16
CA TRP A 176 7.76 0.12 -17.37
C TRP A 176 8.29 -0.76 -16.25
N LEU A 177 8.79 -1.94 -16.60
CA LEU A 177 9.10 -2.97 -15.61
C LEU A 177 10.40 -3.69 -15.85
N TYR A 178 11.11 -3.93 -14.75
CA TYR A 178 12.23 -4.85 -14.73
C TYR A 178 12.05 -5.88 -13.61
N GLY A 179 12.26 -7.16 -13.92
CA GLY A 179 12.39 -8.15 -12.86
C GLY A 179 12.80 -9.55 -13.29
N LYS A 180 12.76 -10.48 -12.34
CA LYS A 180 13.09 -11.89 -12.63
C LYS A 180 11.87 -12.70 -13.04
N LEU A 181 10.78 -12.60 -12.28
CA LEU A 181 9.62 -13.46 -12.42
C LEU A 181 8.31 -12.68 -12.37
N LEU A 182 7.53 -12.77 -13.45
CA LEU A 182 6.17 -12.22 -13.53
C LEU A 182 5.13 -13.32 -13.72
N ARG A 183 4.02 -13.23 -12.98
CA ARG A 183 2.80 -14.00 -13.23
C ARG A 183 1.59 -13.07 -13.22
N MET A 184 0.91 -12.98 -14.35
CA MET A 184 -0.36 -12.27 -14.51
C MET A 184 -1.48 -13.29 -14.72
N GLY A 185 -2.61 -13.05 -14.07
CA GLY A 185 -3.89 -13.65 -14.39
C GLY A 185 -4.66 -12.80 -15.40
N ASN A 186 -5.98 -12.70 -15.19
CA ASN A 186 -6.90 -12.07 -16.12
C ASN A 186 -6.59 -10.58 -16.27
N THR A 187 -6.48 -10.14 -17.52
CA THR A 187 -6.18 -8.75 -17.86
C THR A 187 -7.12 -8.30 -18.97
N GLY A 188 -7.73 -7.13 -18.85
CA GLY A 188 -8.45 -6.52 -19.96
C GLY A 188 -7.43 -6.07 -21.01
N VAL A 189 -6.71 -5.00 -20.69
CA VAL A 189 -5.68 -4.40 -21.53
C VAL A 189 -4.32 -4.55 -20.82
N TRP A 190 -3.31 -5.01 -21.55
CA TRP A 190 -1.93 -5.15 -21.04
C TRP A 190 -0.93 -4.53 -22.00
N GLU A 191 -0.33 -3.41 -21.56
CA GLU A 191 0.58 -2.57 -22.32
C GLU A 191 1.91 -2.25 -21.60
N PRO A 192 2.80 -3.24 -21.41
CA PRO A 192 4.08 -3.00 -20.78
C PRO A 192 5.25 -2.86 -21.76
N LEU A 193 6.20 -2.05 -21.31
CA LEU A 193 7.60 -2.08 -21.72
C LEU A 193 8.41 -2.81 -20.64
N ALA A 194 8.76 -4.07 -20.90
CA ALA A 194 9.19 -4.97 -19.83
C ALA A 194 10.42 -5.82 -20.16
N TYR A 195 11.29 -5.97 -19.16
CA TYR A 195 12.36 -6.96 -19.13
C TYR A 195 12.15 -7.96 -17.99
N PHE A 196 11.90 -9.22 -18.33
CA PHE A 196 11.72 -10.30 -17.36
C PHE A 196 12.46 -11.57 -17.76
N ASN A 197 13.23 -12.17 -16.86
CA ASN A 197 13.85 -13.48 -17.15
C ASN A 197 12.81 -14.56 -17.47
N HIS A 198 11.76 -14.65 -16.64
CA HIS A 198 10.59 -15.46 -16.98
C HIS A 198 9.28 -14.74 -16.68
N TRP A 199 8.34 -14.86 -17.60
CA TRP A 199 7.02 -14.27 -17.42
C TRP A 199 5.90 -15.19 -17.94
N ARG A 200 4.75 -15.10 -17.27
CA ARG A 200 3.54 -15.84 -17.63
C ARG A 200 2.34 -14.92 -17.59
N VAL A 201 1.57 -14.90 -18.67
CA VAL A 201 0.29 -14.18 -18.76
C VAL A 201 -0.80 -15.17 -19.20
N ARG A 202 -2.02 -15.02 -18.67
CA ARG A 202 -3.17 -15.86 -19.00
C ARG A 202 -4.42 -15.00 -19.09
N ASN A 203 -5.27 -15.24 -20.09
CA ASN A 203 -6.55 -14.55 -20.26
C ASN A 203 -6.36 -13.04 -20.37
N THR A 204 -5.96 -12.61 -21.56
CA THR A 204 -5.82 -11.19 -21.90
C THR A 204 -6.76 -10.85 -23.05
N VAL A 205 -7.55 -9.79 -22.92
CA VAL A 205 -8.39 -9.35 -24.04
C VAL A 205 -7.52 -8.68 -25.10
N VAL A 206 -6.74 -7.67 -24.71
CA VAL A 206 -5.84 -6.93 -25.61
C VAL A 206 -4.42 -6.94 -25.05
N LEU A 207 -3.47 -7.35 -25.90
CA LEU A 207 -2.08 -7.53 -25.54
C LEU A 207 -1.17 -6.76 -26.52
N GLU A 208 -0.67 -5.59 -26.11
CA GLU A 208 0.27 -4.75 -26.88
C GLU A 208 1.59 -4.56 -26.11
N THR A 209 2.70 -5.12 -26.57
CA THR A 209 3.84 -5.39 -25.66
C THR A 209 5.16 -5.35 -26.38
N LEU A 210 6.13 -4.74 -25.69
CA LEU A 210 7.56 -4.85 -25.97
C LEU A 210 8.21 -5.54 -24.77
N ALA A 211 8.33 -6.87 -24.86
CA ALA A 211 8.78 -7.70 -23.76
C ALA A 211 10.05 -8.49 -24.13
N TYR A 212 11.08 -8.40 -23.29
CA TYR A 212 12.30 -9.20 -23.42
C TYR A 212 12.39 -10.21 -22.29
N GLY A 213 12.66 -11.48 -22.60
CA GLY A 213 12.83 -12.47 -21.55
C GLY A 213 13.36 -13.82 -22.00
N LYS A 214 14.08 -14.52 -21.11
CA LYS A 214 14.67 -15.83 -21.46
C LYS A 214 13.61 -16.86 -21.79
N HIS A 215 12.57 -16.97 -20.97
CA HIS A 215 11.47 -17.90 -21.18
C HIS A 215 10.12 -17.29 -20.88
N TRP A 216 9.13 -17.50 -21.74
CA TRP A 216 7.80 -16.95 -21.52
C TRP A 216 6.68 -17.85 -22.00
N ARG A 217 5.50 -17.68 -21.37
CA ARG A 217 4.28 -18.42 -21.71
C ARG A 217 3.08 -17.49 -21.71
N ILE A 218 2.30 -17.56 -22.79
CA ILE A 218 1.00 -16.91 -22.88
C ILE A 218 -0.06 -17.95 -23.24
N GLY A 219 -1.26 -17.78 -22.68
CA GLY A 219 -2.46 -18.53 -23.04
C GLY A 219 -3.66 -17.62 -23.03
N ASN A 220 -4.62 -17.89 -23.92
CA ASN A 220 -5.90 -17.19 -24.08
C ASN A 220 -5.73 -15.69 -24.26
N ILE A 221 -5.49 -15.29 -25.51
CA ILE A 221 -5.42 -13.89 -25.92
C ILE A 221 -6.55 -13.64 -26.93
N GLY A 222 -7.30 -12.56 -26.76
CA GLY A 222 -8.24 -12.09 -27.78
C GLY A 222 -7.48 -11.47 -28.95
N GLU A 223 -6.92 -10.28 -28.73
CA GLU A 223 -6.14 -9.54 -29.71
C GLU A 223 -4.66 -9.42 -29.30
N TRP A 224 -3.77 -9.65 -30.26
CA TRP A 224 -2.32 -9.68 -30.01
C TRP A 224 -1.54 -8.85 -31.02
N LYS A 225 -0.83 -7.81 -30.56
CA LYS A 225 0.01 -6.92 -31.39
C LYS A 225 1.34 -6.65 -30.68
N THR A 226 2.37 -7.46 -30.93
CA THR A 226 3.61 -7.38 -30.11
C THR A 226 4.92 -7.71 -30.83
N ARG A 227 6.03 -7.24 -30.24
CA ARG A 227 7.40 -7.76 -30.43
C ARG A 227 7.90 -8.30 -29.09
N ALA A 228 7.95 -9.63 -28.96
CA ALA A 228 8.51 -10.31 -27.80
C ALA A 228 9.78 -11.08 -28.19
N TYR A 229 10.82 -11.00 -27.37
CA TYR A 229 12.12 -11.62 -27.65
C TYR A 229 12.47 -12.69 -26.61
N GLY A 230 12.93 -13.85 -27.08
CA GLY A 230 13.38 -15.01 -26.31
C GLY A 230 12.48 -16.25 -26.44
N PHE A 231 12.70 -17.29 -25.63
CA PHE A 231 12.11 -18.61 -25.87
C PHE A 231 10.63 -18.68 -25.45
N CYS A 232 9.74 -18.88 -26.42
CA CYS A 232 8.29 -18.94 -26.22
C CYS A 232 7.78 -20.38 -26.10
N ARG A 233 6.88 -20.63 -25.13
CA ARG A 233 5.97 -21.79 -25.18
C ARG A 233 4.53 -21.31 -25.19
N LYS A 234 3.89 -21.31 -26.37
CA LYS A 234 2.47 -20.99 -26.52
C LYS A 234 1.64 -22.18 -26.03
N SER A 235 0.68 -21.95 -25.13
CA SER A 235 -0.26 -22.99 -24.70
C SER A 235 -1.57 -22.76 -25.45
N LEU A 236 -1.86 -23.62 -26.43
CA LEU A 236 -3.17 -23.68 -27.10
C LEU A 236 -4.09 -24.54 -26.24
N MET A 237 -5.03 -23.93 -25.53
CA MET A 237 -6.20 -24.60 -24.92
C MET A 237 -7.35 -23.61 -24.86
#